data_AF-A0A9E0K0D6-F1
#
_entry.id   AF-A0A9E0K0D6-F1
#
_cell.length_a   1.000
_cell.length_b   1.000
_cell.length_c   1.000
_cell.angle_alpha   90.00
_cell.angle_beta   90.00
_cell.angle_gamma   90.00
#
_symmetry.space_group_name_H-M   'P 1'
#
loop_
_entity.id
_entity.type
_entity.pdbx_description
1 polymer ?
#
loop_
_entity_poly.entity_id
_entity_poly.type
_entity_poly.pdbx_seq_one_letter_code
_entity_poly.pdbx_strand_id
1 'polypeptide(L)'
;MMNNVYDGVRLFFKNNTFKKDFLNQHLIDDFLRKKAWEGKIEQELAAYWFIIEMFMKYIKENDIKSLNELVKDDYLKLFLWIPVANPKLDYEITFTTVNKLLKNLIDFHKFLKSKKSIFSLDEIYSAQDVLFRDKGLKSIKDEILSEENTDSSYDELGFPDELAYKVNVLIESLINNIGSYYQSNKFNRDFNRAINIYTGPINDLGDEDDEEFWLGFWDYFLFDYHLIRTNETPLMHFAAKNYYDIDKLQQKIMRDLLKAKFTVFYITKILNDNLVECIDLFTDETFKMPMPEFGINEYKNLLFYGHINYSGFVMLNYISSIKVSPILRKRIKEEVLKVANLYFKQEPTATLSHFFVKHSVVVRHIVYILLTLAKVNVVSLVDNNTMETIDKKIQPNLNVTKLIEKTATKLAVSQNDLELMRKIWYDFSQRYNGNINEPNFWAVAVIYIFFKINDIVDIEFENIFNQYKYAQIYDNIDVIMKELNLQKFDLRYLSEEGYVLSLYLL
;
A
#
# COMPACT_ATOMS: atom_id res chain seq x y z
N MET A 1 -3.25 42.76 3.58
CA MET A 1 -2.48 43.28 4.72
C MET A 1 -3.47 43.63 5.82
N MET A 2 -3.46 42.91 6.94
CA MET A 2 -4.25 43.28 8.12
C MET A 2 -3.50 44.40 8.85
N ASN A 3 -4.14 45.56 9.00
CA ASN A 3 -3.53 46.76 9.60
C ASN A 3 -3.57 46.76 11.13
N ASN A 4 -4.33 45.85 11.77
CA ASN A 4 -4.41 45.70 13.22
C ASN A 4 -4.92 44.28 13.61
N VAL A 5 -4.38 43.67 14.67
CA VAL A 5 -4.81 42.37 15.23
C VAL A 5 -6.30 42.35 15.54
N TYR A 6 -6.89 43.45 16.05
CA TYR A 6 -8.33 43.51 16.36
C TYR A 6 -9.22 43.40 15.11
N ASP A 7 -8.71 43.78 13.94
CA ASP A 7 -9.44 43.58 12.68
C ASP A 7 -9.43 42.11 12.27
N GLY A 8 -8.37 41.38 12.62
CA GLY A 8 -8.27 39.93 12.50
C GLY A 8 -9.30 39.18 13.33
N VAL A 9 -9.40 39.54 14.61
CA VAL A 9 -10.40 38.97 15.52
C VAL A 9 -11.81 39.23 14.98
N ARG A 10 -12.10 40.48 14.57
CA ARG A 10 -13.40 40.85 13.99
C ARG A 10 -13.71 40.08 12.71
N LEU A 11 -12.76 39.94 11.80
CA LEU A 11 -12.92 39.18 10.57
C LEU A 11 -13.18 37.70 10.86
N PHE A 12 -12.49 37.10 11.83
CA PHE A 12 -12.69 35.72 12.21
C PHE A 12 -14.12 35.46 12.71
N PHE A 13 -14.62 36.26 13.65
CA PHE A 13 -15.98 36.08 14.16
C PHE A 13 -17.07 36.48 13.17
N LYS A 14 -16.78 37.38 12.22
CA LYS A 14 -17.71 37.73 11.14
C LYS A 14 -17.82 36.64 10.08
N ASN A 15 -16.72 35.97 9.76
CA ASN A 15 -16.65 35.00 8.66
C ASN A 15 -16.83 33.54 9.13
N ASN A 16 -16.63 33.23 10.40
CA ASN A 16 -16.78 31.88 10.94
C ASN A 16 -18.06 31.70 11.74
N THR A 17 -18.72 30.56 11.56
CA THR A 17 -19.83 30.07 12.39
C THR A 17 -19.37 29.54 13.76
N PHE A 18 -18.32 30.11 14.36
CA PHE A 18 -17.88 29.72 15.70
C PHE A 18 -18.91 30.22 16.73
N LYS A 19 -19.87 29.37 17.08
CA LYS A 19 -20.99 29.65 18.01
C LYS A 19 -20.79 28.89 19.33
N LYS A 20 -19.66 29.08 19.99
CA LYS A 20 -19.43 28.53 21.33
C LYS A 20 -19.40 29.69 22.33
N ASP A 21 -20.39 29.73 23.23
CA ASP A 21 -20.61 30.87 24.14
C ASP A 21 -19.42 31.12 25.09
N PHE A 22 -18.62 30.08 25.36
CA PHE A 22 -17.48 30.11 26.26
C PHE A 22 -16.19 30.72 25.65
N LEU A 23 -16.15 30.95 24.34
CA LEU A 23 -15.04 31.66 23.65
C LEU A 23 -15.61 32.67 22.64
N ASN A 24 -16.02 33.84 23.15
CA ASN A 24 -16.58 34.91 22.34
C ASN A 24 -15.55 36.01 22.02
N GLN A 25 -15.90 36.86 21.04
CA GLN A 25 -15.03 37.96 20.59
C GLN A 25 -14.62 38.90 21.73
N HIS A 26 -15.56 39.26 22.61
CA HIS A 26 -15.30 40.18 23.72
C HIS A 26 -14.20 39.65 24.65
N LEU A 27 -14.21 38.35 24.95
CA LEU A 27 -13.21 37.72 25.82
C LEU A 27 -11.80 37.78 25.21
N ILE A 28 -11.70 37.62 23.89
CA ILE A 28 -10.42 37.67 23.16
C ILE A 28 -9.93 39.11 23.03
N ASP A 29 -10.83 40.04 22.72
CA ASP A 29 -10.52 41.47 22.68
C ASP A 29 -10.02 41.97 24.06
N ASP A 30 -10.66 41.54 25.15
CA ASP A 30 -10.22 41.85 26.52
C ASP A 30 -8.81 41.31 26.82
N PHE A 31 -8.53 40.07 26.41
CA PHE A 31 -7.22 39.48 26.59
C PHE A 31 -6.13 40.25 25.82
N LEU A 32 -6.38 40.55 24.55
CA LEU A 32 -5.43 41.27 23.70
C LEU A 32 -5.23 42.70 24.18
N ARG A 33 -6.27 43.39 24.65
CA ARG A 33 -6.16 44.72 25.27
C ARG A 33 -5.33 44.69 26.54
N LYS A 34 -5.54 43.69 27.40
CA LYS A 34 -4.72 43.50 28.60
C LYS A 34 -3.25 43.31 28.23
N LYS A 35 -2.94 42.48 27.22
CA LYS A 35 -1.57 42.31 26.73
C LYS A 35 -0.99 43.58 26.12
N ALA A 36 -1.78 44.37 25.40
CA ALA A 36 -1.36 45.68 24.90
C ALA A 36 -1.04 46.65 26.04
N TRP A 37 -1.83 46.67 27.12
CA TRP A 37 -1.58 47.49 28.32
C TRP A 37 -0.33 47.03 29.10
N GLU A 38 -0.01 45.74 29.05
CA GLU A 38 1.26 45.18 29.55
C GLU A 38 2.47 45.56 28.66
N GLY A 39 2.27 46.37 27.62
CA GLY A 39 3.32 46.90 26.75
C GLY A 39 3.67 46.02 25.54
N LYS A 40 2.83 45.04 25.19
CA LYS A 40 3.07 44.16 24.05
C LYS A 40 2.89 44.88 22.71
N ILE A 41 3.85 44.67 21.80
CA ILE A 41 3.83 45.27 20.46
C ILE A 41 2.91 44.50 19.51
N GLU A 42 2.52 45.12 18.40
CA GLU A 42 1.58 44.55 17.43
C GLU A 42 1.98 43.14 16.93
N GLN A 43 3.27 42.91 16.71
CA GLN A 43 3.78 41.60 16.29
C GLN A 43 3.59 40.52 17.36
N GLU A 44 3.74 40.87 18.64
CA GLU A 44 3.48 39.95 19.76
C GLU A 44 1.98 39.69 19.92
N LEU A 45 1.14 40.72 19.77
CA LEU A 45 -0.32 40.58 19.77
C LEU A 45 -0.80 39.69 18.61
N ALA A 46 -0.18 39.78 17.44
CA ALA A 46 -0.48 38.92 16.31
C ALA A 46 -0.11 37.47 16.58
N ALA A 47 1.00 37.21 17.29
CA ALA A 47 1.39 35.87 17.69
C ALA A 47 0.45 35.25 18.74
N TYR A 48 -0.11 36.07 19.65
CA TYR A 48 -1.18 35.63 20.55
C TYR A 48 -2.44 35.27 19.77
N TRP A 49 -2.87 36.16 18.88
CA TRP A 49 -4.06 35.92 18.07
C TRP A 49 -3.93 34.67 17.22
N PHE A 50 -2.78 34.45 16.58
CA PHE A 50 -2.54 33.26 15.75
C PHE A 50 -2.82 31.94 16.49
N ILE A 51 -2.22 31.75 17.67
CA ILE A 51 -2.40 30.49 18.42
C ILE A 51 -3.82 30.36 18.98
N ILE A 52 -4.45 31.47 19.38
CA ILE A 52 -5.85 31.48 19.84
C ILE A 52 -6.79 31.10 18.69
N GLU A 53 -6.57 31.66 17.50
CA GLU A 53 -7.34 31.33 16.31
C GLU A 53 -7.24 29.84 15.97
N MET A 54 -6.01 29.28 15.99
CA MET A 54 -5.81 27.84 15.75
C MET A 54 -6.47 26.98 16.82
N PHE A 55 -6.33 27.36 18.09
CA PHE A 55 -6.98 26.67 19.20
C PHE A 55 -8.51 26.66 19.08
N MET A 56 -9.10 27.79 18.69
CA MET A 56 -10.54 27.88 18.44
C MET A 56 -10.99 27.03 17.26
N LYS A 57 -10.23 27.00 16.17
CA LYS A 57 -10.52 26.10 15.04
C LYS A 57 -10.43 24.63 15.47
N TYR A 58 -9.41 24.27 16.24
CA TYR A 58 -9.26 22.91 16.79
C TYR A 58 -10.46 22.53 17.69
N ILE A 59 -10.88 23.41 18.60
CA ILE A 59 -12.07 23.21 19.44
C ILE A 59 -13.32 22.97 18.59
N LYS A 60 -13.48 23.75 17.52
CA LYS A 60 -14.62 23.61 16.61
C LYS A 60 -14.58 22.28 15.85
N GLU A 61 -13.42 21.90 15.34
CA GLU A 61 -13.27 20.68 14.53
C GLU A 61 -13.40 19.38 15.34
N ASN A 62 -13.11 19.42 16.63
CA ASN A 62 -13.24 18.27 17.55
C ASN A 62 -14.52 18.34 18.40
N ASP A 63 -15.47 19.21 18.04
CA ASP A 63 -16.72 19.50 18.77
C ASP A 63 -16.60 19.59 20.30
N ILE A 64 -15.53 20.21 20.80
CA ILE A 64 -15.30 20.32 22.24
C ILE A 64 -16.39 21.24 22.82
N LYS A 65 -17.12 20.75 23.82
CA LYS A 65 -18.32 21.42 24.37
C LYS A 65 -17.97 22.30 25.56
N SER A 66 -16.85 22.04 26.22
CA SER A 66 -16.34 22.84 27.32
C SER A 66 -14.81 22.87 27.32
N LEU A 67 -14.24 24.03 27.68
CA LEU A 67 -12.79 24.14 27.87
C LEU A 67 -12.28 23.29 29.04
N ASN A 68 -13.16 22.85 29.94
CA ASN A 68 -12.79 21.98 31.06
C ASN A 68 -12.74 20.49 30.65
N GLU A 69 -13.19 20.14 29.45
CA GLU A 69 -13.06 18.78 28.89
C GLU A 69 -11.70 18.55 28.23
N LEU A 70 -10.92 19.61 28.02
CA LEU A 70 -9.61 19.54 27.38
C LEU A 70 -8.63 18.76 28.25
N VAL A 71 -8.13 17.66 27.72
CA VAL A 71 -7.08 16.85 28.35
C VAL A 71 -5.71 17.18 27.74
N LYS A 72 -4.64 16.78 28.41
CA LYS A 72 -3.24 16.90 27.97
C LYS A 72 -3.07 16.59 26.47
N ASP A 73 -3.67 15.49 26.01
CA ASP A 73 -3.52 15.02 24.63
C ASP A 73 -4.13 15.97 23.60
N ASP A 74 -5.16 16.73 23.95
CA ASP A 74 -5.74 17.74 23.05
C ASP A 74 -4.74 18.86 22.75
N TYR A 75 -4.00 19.29 23.77
CA TYR A 75 -2.94 20.28 23.60
C TYR A 75 -1.78 19.75 22.78
N LEU A 76 -1.42 18.46 22.92
CA LEU A 76 -0.40 17.83 22.08
C LEU A 76 -0.85 17.73 20.61
N LYS A 77 -2.09 17.28 20.38
CA LYS A 77 -2.70 17.16 19.05
C LYS A 77 -2.84 18.51 18.36
N LEU A 78 -3.19 19.58 19.09
CA LEU A 78 -3.24 20.95 18.56
C LEU A 78 -1.94 21.33 17.82
N PHE A 79 -0.77 21.10 18.43
CA PHE A 79 0.51 21.48 17.81
C PHE A 79 0.90 20.60 16.61
N LEU A 80 0.35 19.39 16.52
CA LEU A 80 0.49 18.53 15.34
C LEU A 80 -0.49 18.92 14.22
N TRP A 81 -1.66 19.44 14.59
CA TRP A 81 -2.74 19.82 13.68
C TRP A 81 -2.50 21.19 13.02
N ILE A 82 -1.86 22.15 13.70
CA ILE A 82 -1.61 23.51 13.19
C ILE A 82 -1.01 23.56 11.77
N PRO A 83 0.05 22.80 11.43
CA PRO A 83 0.61 22.81 10.08
C PRO A 83 -0.33 22.23 9.02
N VAL A 84 -1.20 21.28 9.40
CA VAL A 84 -2.20 20.66 8.51
C VAL A 84 -3.32 21.64 8.21
N ALA A 85 -3.79 22.37 9.23
CA ALA A 85 -4.87 23.33 9.11
C ALA A 85 -4.50 24.61 8.36
N ASN A 86 -3.20 24.87 8.17
CA ASN A 86 -2.74 26.08 7.49
C ASN A 86 -1.51 25.83 6.59
N PRO A 87 -1.69 25.15 5.44
CA PRO A 87 -0.61 24.70 4.56
C PRO A 87 0.19 25.84 3.90
N LYS A 88 -0.35 27.06 3.93
CA LYS A 88 0.32 28.27 3.37
C LYS A 88 1.33 28.87 4.33
N LEU A 89 1.39 28.42 5.59
CA LEU A 89 2.50 28.73 6.45
C LEU A 89 3.65 27.76 6.15
N ASP A 90 4.80 28.32 5.78
CA ASP A 90 6.08 27.63 5.66
C ASP A 90 6.61 27.28 7.07
N TYR A 91 5.84 26.43 7.77
CA TYR A 91 5.96 26.22 9.21
C TYR A 91 6.74 24.94 9.50
N GLU A 92 8.03 25.09 9.78
CA GLU A 92 8.79 24.03 10.43
C GLU A 92 8.38 23.94 11.91
N ILE A 93 7.85 22.78 12.33
CA ILE A 93 7.62 22.47 13.75
C ILE A 93 9.00 22.34 14.43
N THR A 94 9.54 23.46 14.89
CA THR A 94 10.75 23.50 15.70
C THR A 94 10.41 23.67 17.17
N PHE A 95 11.29 23.17 18.04
CA PHE A 95 11.19 23.33 19.50
C PHE A 95 11.00 24.80 19.91
N THR A 96 11.75 25.70 19.28
CA THR A 96 11.70 27.14 19.55
C THR A 96 10.33 27.73 19.22
N THR A 97 9.73 27.32 18.11
CA THR A 97 8.42 27.84 17.69
C THR A 97 7.30 27.29 18.55
N VAL A 98 7.29 25.99 18.84
CA VAL A 98 6.28 25.35 19.72
C VAL A 98 6.35 25.95 21.13
N ASN A 99 7.55 26.18 21.68
CA ASN A 99 7.71 26.83 22.98
C ASN A 99 7.11 28.24 23.02
N LYS A 100 7.36 29.05 21.99
CA LYS A 100 6.79 30.40 21.91
C LYS A 100 5.26 30.35 21.85
N LEU A 101 4.68 29.49 21.02
CA LEU A 101 3.23 29.38 20.89
C LEU A 101 2.56 28.80 22.13
N LEU A 102 3.14 27.76 22.73
CA LEU A 102 2.60 27.18 23.96
C LEU A 102 2.66 28.17 25.13
N LYS A 103 3.71 28.97 25.24
CA LYS A 103 3.75 30.08 26.22
C LYS A 103 2.61 31.06 26.01
N ASN A 104 2.35 31.46 24.76
CA ASN A 104 1.24 32.35 24.44
C ASN A 104 -0.12 31.72 24.79
N LEU A 105 -0.30 30.43 24.52
CA LEU A 105 -1.52 29.68 24.84
C LEU A 105 -1.72 29.52 26.36
N ILE A 106 -0.65 29.25 27.10
CA ILE A 106 -0.66 29.18 28.58
C ILE A 106 -1.06 30.54 29.16
N ASP A 107 -0.51 31.64 28.64
CA ASP A 107 -0.88 32.99 29.07
C ASP A 107 -2.36 33.29 28.83
N PHE A 108 -2.92 32.80 27.72
CA PHE A 108 -4.35 32.85 27.47
C PHE A 108 -5.15 32.00 28.46
N HIS A 109 -4.72 30.77 28.77
CA HIS A 109 -5.38 29.92 29.75
C HIS A 109 -5.35 30.51 31.16
N LYS A 110 -4.24 31.15 31.58
CA LYS A 110 -4.18 31.90 32.85
C LYS A 110 -5.21 33.02 32.90
N PHE A 111 -5.40 33.73 31.78
CA PHE A 111 -6.44 34.75 31.67
C PHE A 111 -7.84 34.13 31.78
N LEU A 112 -8.11 33.03 31.07
CA LEU A 112 -9.38 32.30 31.16
C LEU A 112 -9.67 31.84 32.60
N LYS A 113 -8.66 31.33 33.32
CA LYS A 113 -8.79 30.96 34.74
C LYS A 113 -9.10 32.17 35.61
N SER A 114 -8.47 33.32 35.38
CA SER A 114 -8.75 34.55 36.12
C SER A 114 -10.18 35.07 35.90
N LYS A 115 -10.79 34.76 34.74
CA LYS A 115 -12.18 35.06 34.40
C LYS A 115 -13.15 33.95 34.81
N LYS A 116 -12.67 32.90 35.48
CA LYS A 116 -13.43 31.69 35.88
C LYS A 116 -14.05 30.93 34.70
N SER A 117 -13.48 31.05 33.51
CA SER A 117 -13.92 30.31 32.30
C SER A 117 -13.38 28.87 32.26
N ILE A 118 -12.29 28.60 32.98
CA ILE A 118 -11.72 27.26 33.20
C ILE A 118 -11.37 27.07 34.68
N PHE A 119 -11.36 25.81 35.13
CA PHE A 119 -11.08 25.47 36.53
C PHE A 119 -9.60 25.16 36.79
N SER A 120 -8.92 24.53 35.84
CA SER A 120 -7.53 24.10 36.01
C SER A 120 -6.61 24.51 34.86
N LEU A 121 -5.31 24.53 35.15
CA LEU A 121 -4.21 24.66 34.17
C LEU A 121 -3.38 23.36 34.09
N ASP A 122 -3.75 22.33 34.85
CA ASP A 122 -2.90 21.14 35.05
C ASP A 122 -2.67 20.40 33.73
N GLU A 123 -3.69 20.30 32.87
CA GLU A 123 -3.62 19.61 31.58
C GLU A 123 -2.69 20.30 30.58
N ILE A 124 -2.73 21.64 30.50
CA ILE A 124 -1.85 22.40 29.60
C ILE A 124 -0.40 22.44 30.11
N TYR A 125 -0.19 22.42 31.43
CA TYR A 125 1.14 22.27 32.02
C TYR A 125 1.67 20.84 31.87
N SER A 126 0.82 19.83 31.99
CA SER A 126 1.19 18.44 31.70
C SER A 126 1.62 18.28 30.24
N ALA A 127 0.93 18.95 29.31
CA ALA A 127 1.33 18.96 27.91
C ALA A 127 2.66 19.71 27.69
N GLN A 128 2.88 20.81 28.43
CA GLN A 128 4.16 21.52 28.45
C GLN A 128 5.30 20.61 28.90
N ASP A 129 5.15 19.90 30.00
CA ASP A 129 6.19 19.01 30.53
C ASP A 129 6.55 17.90 29.55
N VAL A 130 5.56 17.33 28.86
CA VAL A 130 5.79 16.30 27.81
C VAL A 130 6.51 16.90 26.59
N LEU A 131 6.12 18.09 26.14
CA LEU A 131 6.73 18.75 24.98
C LEU A 131 8.20 19.15 25.24
N PHE A 132 8.58 19.42 26.49
CA PHE A 132 9.89 20.00 26.85
C PHE A 132 10.84 19.10 27.64
N ARG A 133 10.53 17.80 27.83
CA ARG A 133 11.52 16.81 28.30
C ARG A 133 12.64 16.66 27.25
N ASP A 134 13.86 16.21 27.63
CA ASP A 134 15.10 16.24 26.81
C ASP A 134 15.03 15.62 25.38
N LYS A 135 13.93 14.94 25.03
CA LYS A 135 13.60 14.48 23.67
C LYS A 135 12.15 14.76 23.25
N GLY A 136 11.33 15.49 24.00
CA GLY A 136 9.85 15.54 23.97
C GLY A 136 9.20 15.78 22.61
N LEU A 137 9.72 16.69 21.78
CA LEU A 137 9.17 16.93 20.44
C LEU A 137 9.56 15.85 19.40
N LYS A 138 10.69 15.17 19.64
CA LYS A 138 11.08 13.95 18.92
C LYS A 138 10.33 12.75 19.48
N SER A 139 10.16 12.65 20.81
CA SER A 139 9.37 11.65 21.53
C SER A 139 7.92 11.68 21.10
N ILE A 140 7.20 12.81 21.01
CA ILE A 140 5.79 12.78 20.56
C ILE A 140 5.66 12.31 19.11
N LYS A 141 6.65 12.60 18.24
CA LYS A 141 6.71 11.98 16.91
C LYS A 141 7.05 10.50 17.02
N ASP A 142 8.06 10.16 17.81
CA ASP A 142 8.63 8.82 17.96
C ASP A 142 7.81 7.90 18.88
N GLU A 143 6.87 8.37 19.70
CA GLU A 143 6.06 7.66 20.72
C GLU A 143 4.63 7.46 20.17
N ILE A 144 4.23 8.30 19.20
CA ILE A 144 3.14 8.02 18.25
C ILE A 144 3.63 7.10 17.11
N LEU A 145 4.95 7.03 16.86
CA LEU A 145 5.58 6.18 15.81
C LEU A 145 6.36 4.97 16.36
N SER A 146 6.63 4.87 17.66
CA SER A 146 7.28 3.71 18.29
C SER A 146 6.21 2.82 18.87
N GLU A 147 6.10 1.66 18.27
CA GLU A 147 5.51 0.47 18.86
C GLU A 147 6.02 0.30 20.30
N GLU A 148 5.08 0.15 21.25
CA GLU A 148 5.20 -0.31 22.66
C GLU A 148 4.62 0.67 23.70
N ASN A 149 3.30 0.92 23.61
CA ASN A 149 2.34 0.84 24.74
C ASN A 149 1.00 1.44 24.30
N THR A 150 0.12 0.57 23.83
CA THR A 150 -1.28 0.44 24.29
C THR A 150 -1.70 -0.91 23.72
N ASP A 151 -1.46 -1.99 24.45
CA ASP A 151 -2.35 -2.40 25.52
C ASP A 151 -3.80 -2.37 25.02
N SER A 152 -4.23 -3.52 24.49
CA SER A 152 -5.52 -4.19 24.75
C SER A 152 -6.79 -3.34 24.93
N SER A 153 -6.86 -2.13 24.37
CA SER A 153 -8.01 -1.19 24.50
C SER A 153 -8.62 -0.81 23.15
N TYR A 154 -8.07 -1.30 22.04
CA TYR A 154 -8.75 -1.27 20.74
C TYR A 154 -9.94 -2.23 20.66
N ASP A 155 -10.15 -3.06 21.70
CA ASP A 155 -11.24 -4.04 21.79
C ASP A 155 -12.58 -3.44 22.28
N GLU A 156 -12.62 -2.20 22.80
CA GLU A 156 -13.81 -1.68 23.53
C GLU A 156 -14.41 -0.34 23.07
N LEU A 157 -13.84 0.38 22.09
CA LEU A 157 -14.42 1.65 21.65
C LEU A 157 -14.60 1.66 20.14
N GLY A 158 -15.85 1.47 19.72
CA GLY A 158 -16.27 1.82 18.36
C GLY A 158 -15.76 3.21 18.01
N PHE A 159 -15.16 3.34 16.83
CA PHE A 159 -14.74 4.63 16.31
C PHE A 159 -15.95 5.56 16.25
N PRO A 160 -15.86 6.83 16.66
CA PRO A 160 -16.84 7.82 16.26
C PRO A 160 -16.87 7.83 14.72
N ASP A 161 -18.03 7.60 14.11
CA ASP A 161 -18.22 7.45 12.66
C ASP A 161 -17.53 8.56 11.83
N GLU A 162 -17.41 9.76 12.39
CA GLU A 162 -16.76 10.91 11.77
C GLU A 162 -15.23 10.75 11.55
N LEU A 163 -14.53 10.02 12.42
CA LEU A 163 -13.08 9.77 12.28
C LEU A 163 -12.80 8.68 11.24
N ALA A 164 -13.60 7.62 11.22
CA ALA A 164 -13.53 6.58 10.19
C ALA A 164 -13.81 7.17 8.80
N TYR A 165 -14.85 8.00 8.68
CA TYR A 165 -15.16 8.72 7.45
C TYR A 165 -13.99 9.60 6.96
N LYS A 166 -13.36 10.37 7.85
CA LYS A 166 -12.20 11.21 7.49
C LYS A 166 -11.00 10.38 7.02
N VAL A 167 -10.75 9.22 7.64
CA VAL A 167 -9.67 8.30 7.21
C VAL A 167 -9.99 7.72 5.83
N ASN A 168 -11.23 7.30 5.59
CA ASN A 168 -11.66 6.78 4.29
C ASN A 168 -11.52 7.83 3.17
N VAL A 169 -11.95 9.08 3.40
CA VAL A 169 -11.78 10.18 2.43
C VAL A 169 -10.30 10.43 2.10
N LEU A 170 -9.41 10.30 3.09
CA LEU A 170 -7.97 10.48 2.87
C LEU A 170 -7.35 9.28 2.13
N ILE A 171 -7.82 8.07 2.41
CA ILE A 171 -7.44 6.86 1.66
C ILE A 171 -7.88 7.02 0.20
N GLU A 172 -9.12 7.41 -0.06
CA GLU A 172 -9.64 7.66 -1.41
C GLU A 172 -8.85 8.74 -2.13
N SER A 173 -8.57 9.87 -1.47
CA SER A 173 -7.74 10.93 -2.05
C SER A 173 -6.33 10.44 -2.36
N LEU A 174 -5.74 9.62 -1.50
CA LEU A 174 -4.41 9.05 -1.71
C LEU A 174 -4.42 8.08 -2.90
N ILE A 175 -5.42 7.19 -2.97
CA ILE A 175 -5.60 6.24 -4.08
C ILE A 175 -5.80 7.00 -5.39
N ASN A 176 -6.62 8.06 -5.42
CA ASN A 176 -6.84 8.89 -6.61
C ASN A 176 -5.55 9.59 -7.08
N ASN A 177 -4.74 10.09 -6.14
CA ASN A 177 -3.43 10.68 -6.46
C ASN A 177 -2.46 9.63 -7.04
N ILE A 178 -2.45 8.43 -6.47
CA ILE A 178 -1.63 7.32 -6.98
C ILE A 178 -2.12 6.89 -8.37
N GLY A 179 -3.44 6.77 -8.58
CA GLY A 179 -4.04 6.44 -9.87
C GLY A 179 -3.63 7.46 -10.94
N SER A 180 -3.76 8.76 -10.64
CA SER A 180 -3.35 9.85 -11.53
C SER A 180 -1.86 9.79 -11.89
N TYR A 181 -1.00 9.39 -10.95
CA TYR A 181 0.44 9.23 -11.18
C TYR A 181 0.75 8.11 -12.19
N TYR A 182 0.05 6.97 -12.08
CA TYR A 182 0.24 5.80 -12.94
C TYR A 182 -0.50 5.89 -14.28
N GLN A 183 -1.47 6.80 -14.43
CA GLN A 183 -2.10 7.11 -15.72
C GLN A 183 -1.19 7.91 -16.68
N SER A 184 0.01 8.30 -16.26
CA SER A 184 0.97 8.97 -17.15
C SER A 184 1.54 8.01 -18.20
N ASN A 185 1.80 8.51 -19.42
CA ASN A 185 2.32 7.72 -20.55
C ASN A 185 3.57 6.88 -20.25
N LYS A 186 4.32 7.25 -19.21
CA LYS A 186 5.51 6.54 -18.75
C LYS A 186 5.19 5.11 -18.24
N PHE A 187 4.01 4.88 -17.69
CA PHE A 187 3.62 3.62 -17.08
C PHE A 187 2.63 2.80 -17.94
N ASN A 188 2.29 3.25 -19.15
CA ASN A 188 1.35 2.54 -20.03
C ASN A 188 1.74 1.07 -20.27
N ARG A 189 3.04 0.78 -20.41
CA ARG A 189 3.52 -0.61 -20.55
C ARG A 189 3.26 -1.45 -19.29
N ASP A 190 3.52 -0.88 -18.12
CA ASP A 190 3.24 -1.53 -16.83
C ASP A 190 1.74 -1.77 -16.64
N PHE A 191 0.92 -0.77 -16.95
CA PHE A 191 -0.53 -0.85 -16.84
C PHE A 191 -1.13 -1.90 -17.77
N ASN A 192 -0.73 -1.91 -19.06
CA ASN A 192 -1.18 -2.90 -20.02
C ASN A 192 -0.76 -4.33 -19.64
N ARG A 193 0.48 -4.50 -19.17
CA ARG A 193 0.97 -5.80 -18.68
C ARG A 193 0.17 -6.26 -17.46
N ALA A 194 -0.07 -5.37 -16.50
CA ALA A 194 -0.85 -5.69 -15.30
C ALA A 194 -2.28 -6.11 -15.66
N ILE A 195 -2.94 -5.41 -16.59
CA ILE A 195 -4.29 -5.76 -17.06
C ILE A 195 -4.28 -7.16 -17.67
N ASN A 196 -3.36 -7.45 -18.60
CA ASN A 196 -3.29 -8.76 -19.26
C ASN A 196 -3.08 -9.91 -18.26
N ILE A 197 -2.22 -9.70 -17.25
CA ILE A 197 -2.00 -10.71 -16.21
C ILE A 197 -3.24 -10.87 -15.34
N TYR A 198 -3.91 -9.77 -14.97
CA TYR A 198 -5.09 -9.77 -14.10
C TYR A 198 -6.33 -10.40 -14.75
N THR A 199 -6.58 -10.15 -16.05
CA THR A 199 -7.69 -10.74 -16.80
C THR A 199 -7.38 -12.18 -17.23
N GLY A 200 -6.11 -12.50 -17.40
CA GLY A 200 -5.67 -13.77 -17.96
C GLY A 200 -6.18 -13.97 -19.40
N PRO A 201 -6.18 -15.21 -19.91
CA PRO A 201 -6.46 -15.49 -21.33
C PRO A 201 -7.92 -15.27 -21.74
N ILE A 202 -8.81 -15.06 -20.78
CA ILE A 202 -10.23 -14.76 -21.05
C ILE A 202 -10.34 -13.34 -21.63
N ASN A 203 -9.42 -12.42 -21.27
CA ASN A 203 -9.43 -11.03 -21.72
C ASN A 203 -10.80 -10.34 -21.56
N ASP A 204 -11.55 -10.71 -20.52
CA ASP A 204 -12.78 -10.04 -20.14
C ASP A 204 -12.40 -8.76 -19.40
N LEU A 205 -12.17 -7.70 -20.19
CA LEU A 205 -12.10 -6.35 -19.67
C LEU A 205 -13.54 -6.03 -19.27
N GLY A 206 -13.81 -5.95 -17.97
CA GLY A 206 -15.10 -5.46 -17.49
C GLY A 206 -15.45 -4.15 -18.21
N ASP A 207 -16.75 -3.89 -18.36
CA ASP A 207 -17.21 -2.64 -18.97
C ASP A 207 -16.58 -1.44 -18.23
N GLU A 208 -16.50 -0.26 -18.87
CA GLU A 208 -15.97 0.95 -18.21
C GLU A 208 -16.72 1.29 -16.91
N ASP A 209 -17.97 0.81 -16.79
CA ASP A 209 -18.85 0.97 -15.63
C ASP A 209 -18.78 -0.19 -14.62
N ASP A 210 -17.93 -1.21 -14.82
CA ASP A 210 -17.75 -2.32 -13.87
C ASP A 210 -16.85 -1.90 -12.69
N GLU A 211 -17.45 -1.17 -11.75
CA GLU A 211 -16.78 -0.69 -10.54
C GLU A 211 -16.13 -1.83 -9.73
N GLU A 212 -16.76 -3.01 -9.69
CA GLU A 212 -16.22 -4.16 -8.94
C GLU A 212 -14.93 -4.67 -9.58
N PHE A 213 -14.90 -4.82 -10.90
CA PHE A 213 -13.69 -5.18 -11.64
C PHE A 213 -12.55 -4.18 -11.40
N TRP A 214 -12.81 -2.87 -11.55
CA TRP A 214 -11.77 -1.85 -11.45
C TRP A 214 -11.22 -1.71 -10.03
N LEU A 215 -12.07 -1.83 -9.00
CA LEU A 215 -11.61 -1.84 -7.62
C LEU A 215 -10.69 -3.03 -7.34
N GLY A 216 -11.05 -4.23 -7.83
CA GLY A 216 -10.20 -5.42 -7.70
C GLY A 216 -8.89 -5.31 -8.47
N PHE A 217 -8.92 -4.73 -9.67
CA PHE A 217 -7.73 -4.47 -10.47
C PHE A 217 -6.79 -3.47 -9.77
N TRP A 218 -7.31 -2.37 -9.22
CA TRP A 218 -6.48 -1.40 -8.51
C TRP A 218 -5.88 -1.97 -7.22
N ASP A 219 -6.61 -2.81 -6.50
CA ASP A 219 -6.06 -3.56 -5.36
C ASP A 219 -4.90 -4.47 -5.80
N TYR A 220 -5.06 -5.25 -6.88
CA TYR A 220 -3.96 -6.02 -7.46
C TYR A 220 -2.79 -5.13 -7.92
N PHE A 221 -3.07 -4.10 -8.71
CA PHE A 221 -2.03 -3.26 -9.32
C PHE A 221 -1.20 -2.55 -8.25
N LEU A 222 -1.81 -2.00 -7.20
CA LEU A 222 -1.07 -1.22 -6.21
C LEU A 222 -0.19 -2.07 -5.30
N PHE A 223 -0.69 -3.25 -4.90
CA PHE A 223 -0.09 -4.06 -3.83
C PHE A 223 0.69 -5.28 -4.35
N ASP A 224 0.26 -5.88 -5.45
CA ASP A 224 0.76 -7.18 -5.91
C ASP A 224 1.58 -7.09 -7.21
N TYR A 225 1.19 -6.18 -8.13
CA TYR A 225 1.91 -6.02 -9.39
C TYR A 225 3.34 -5.52 -9.15
N HIS A 226 4.30 -6.00 -9.96
CA HIS A 226 5.69 -5.56 -9.90
C HIS A 226 6.05 -4.75 -11.15
N LEU A 227 6.51 -3.52 -10.95
CA LEU A 227 6.95 -2.64 -12.03
C LEU A 227 8.10 -3.28 -12.82
N ILE A 228 8.01 -3.23 -14.14
CA ILE A 228 8.97 -3.83 -15.09
C ILE A 228 10.41 -3.44 -14.76
N ARG A 229 10.66 -2.15 -14.49
CA ARG A 229 12.01 -1.60 -14.35
C ARG A 229 12.61 -1.77 -12.96
N THR A 230 11.83 -1.57 -11.91
CA THR A 230 12.33 -1.52 -10.53
C THR A 230 12.04 -2.78 -9.73
N ASN A 231 11.12 -3.62 -10.21
CA ASN A 231 10.63 -4.80 -9.47
C ASN A 231 10.04 -4.44 -8.09
N GLU A 232 9.57 -3.20 -7.94
CA GLU A 232 8.84 -2.72 -6.77
C GLU A 232 7.35 -2.76 -7.05
N THR A 233 6.53 -2.84 -6.01
CA THR A 233 5.10 -2.61 -6.18
C THR A 233 4.84 -1.13 -6.50
N PRO A 234 3.80 -0.79 -7.27
CA PRO A 234 3.44 0.60 -7.53
C PRO A 234 3.27 1.43 -6.26
N LEU A 235 2.74 0.85 -5.18
CA LEU A 235 2.68 1.55 -3.89
C LEU A 235 4.07 1.86 -3.32
N MET A 236 4.99 0.88 -3.30
CA MET A 236 6.38 1.08 -2.85
C MET A 236 7.10 2.14 -3.68
N HIS A 237 6.94 2.09 -5.00
CA HIS A 237 7.57 3.03 -5.92
C HIS A 237 7.05 4.46 -5.73
N PHE A 238 5.73 4.61 -5.59
CA PHE A 238 5.10 5.91 -5.36
C PHE A 238 5.53 6.49 -4.02
N ALA A 239 5.55 5.67 -2.95
CA ALA A 239 6.05 6.08 -1.65
C ALA A 239 7.51 6.54 -1.74
N ALA A 240 8.41 5.73 -2.30
CA ALA A 240 9.82 6.10 -2.40
C ALA A 240 10.07 7.44 -3.12
N LYS A 241 9.19 7.84 -4.04
CA LYS A 241 9.30 9.08 -4.81
C LYS A 241 8.61 10.29 -4.19
N ASN A 242 7.42 10.10 -3.59
CA ASN A 242 6.53 11.20 -3.22
C ASN A 242 6.23 11.24 -1.70
N TYR A 243 6.83 10.34 -0.90
CA TYR A 243 6.50 10.22 0.53
C TYR A 243 6.66 11.53 1.30
N TYR A 244 7.67 12.35 0.98
CA TYR A 244 7.88 13.65 1.64
C TYR A 244 7.05 14.79 1.04
N ASP A 245 6.43 14.58 -0.12
CA ASP A 245 5.63 15.58 -0.84
C ASP A 245 4.13 15.48 -0.50
N ILE A 246 3.71 14.37 0.11
CA ILE A 246 2.35 14.16 0.64
C ILE A 246 2.25 14.54 2.12
N ASP A 247 1.03 14.82 2.60
CA ASP A 247 0.83 15.26 3.98
C ASP A 247 1.16 14.16 5.02
N LYS A 248 1.44 14.54 6.28
CA LYS A 248 1.88 13.59 7.31
C LYS A 248 0.85 12.50 7.66
N LEU A 249 -0.44 12.77 7.49
CA LEU A 249 -1.49 11.79 7.75
C LEU A 249 -1.57 10.80 6.57
N GLN A 250 -1.47 11.28 5.33
CA GLN A 250 -1.27 10.46 4.15
C GLN A 250 0.02 9.64 4.21
N GLN A 251 1.11 10.18 4.79
CA GLN A 251 2.34 9.43 5.05
C GLN A 251 2.12 8.27 6.03
N LYS A 252 1.33 8.49 7.09
CA LYS A 252 0.98 7.43 8.05
C LYS A 252 0.12 6.36 7.37
N ILE A 253 -0.93 6.77 6.66
CA ILE A 253 -1.76 5.87 5.85
C ILE A 253 -0.86 5.07 4.89
N MET A 254 0.02 5.74 4.14
CA MET A 254 0.97 5.10 3.23
C MET A 254 1.83 4.04 3.93
N ARG A 255 2.34 4.30 5.15
CA ARG A 255 3.08 3.30 5.93
C ARG A 255 2.22 2.09 6.28
N ASP A 256 0.96 2.34 6.66
CA ASP A 256 0.04 1.27 7.02
C ASP A 256 -0.36 0.45 5.78
N LEU A 257 -0.51 1.09 4.62
CA LEU A 257 -0.73 0.42 3.33
C LEU A 257 0.46 -0.44 2.94
N LEU A 258 1.69 0.07 3.10
CA LEU A 258 2.91 -0.69 2.80
C LEU A 258 3.11 -1.92 3.70
N LYS A 259 2.45 -1.97 4.86
CA LYS A 259 2.44 -3.14 5.76
C LYS A 259 1.35 -4.16 5.40
N ALA A 260 0.42 -3.81 4.51
CA ALA A 260 -0.68 -4.68 4.15
C ALA A 260 -0.18 -5.92 3.39
N LYS A 261 -0.82 -7.06 3.66
CA LYS A 261 -0.48 -8.35 3.06
C LYS A 261 -1.71 -8.98 2.43
N PHE A 262 -1.54 -9.52 1.23
CA PHE A 262 -2.56 -10.33 0.59
C PHE A 262 -2.93 -11.50 1.51
N THR A 263 -4.20 -11.58 1.89
CA THR A 263 -4.72 -12.56 2.83
C THR A 263 -6.03 -13.12 2.29
N VAL A 264 -6.23 -14.43 2.44
CA VAL A 264 -7.47 -15.12 2.13
C VAL A 264 -8.04 -15.68 3.43
N PHE A 265 -9.24 -15.28 3.82
CA PHE A 265 -9.75 -15.57 5.16
C PHE A 265 -11.28 -15.76 5.17
N TYR A 266 -11.80 -16.29 6.27
CA TYR A 266 -13.24 -16.39 6.50
C TYR A 266 -13.58 -16.11 7.96
N ILE A 267 -14.83 -15.69 8.18
CA ILE A 267 -15.34 -15.36 9.52
C ILE A 267 -15.70 -16.66 10.26
N THR A 268 -15.17 -16.83 11.47
CA THR A 268 -15.46 -17.98 12.34
C THR A 268 -16.53 -17.64 13.37
N LYS A 269 -16.49 -16.42 13.92
CA LYS A 269 -17.31 -16.01 15.05
C LYS A 269 -17.59 -14.51 15.04
N ILE A 270 -18.81 -14.14 15.42
CA ILE A 270 -19.15 -12.75 15.77
C ILE A 270 -18.76 -12.54 17.23
N LEU A 271 -17.93 -11.53 17.50
CA LEU A 271 -17.52 -11.20 18.86
C LEU A 271 -18.51 -10.23 19.50
N ASN A 272 -18.89 -9.18 18.78
CA ASN A 272 -19.90 -8.19 19.17
C ASN A 272 -20.46 -7.48 17.92
N ASP A 273 -21.28 -6.43 18.12
CA ASP A 273 -21.92 -5.68 17.03
C ASP A 273 -20.93 -5.01 16.06
N ASN A 274 -19.68 -4.81 16.48
CA ASN A 274 -18.66 -4.08 15.71
C ASN A 274 -17.48 -4.96 15.27
N LEU A 275 -17.34 -6.18 15.78
CA LEU A 275 -16.14 -7.00 15.59
C LEU A 275 -16.48 -8.47 15.28
N VAL A 276 -15.73 -9.00 14.31
CA VAL A 276 -15.72 -10.42 13.94
C VAL A 276 -14.34 -11.01 14.12
N GLU A 277 -14.31 -12.30 14.44
CA GLU A 277 -13.12 -13.13 14.43
C GLU A 277 -13.01 -13.83 13.07
N CYS A 278 -11.84 -13.68 12.46
CA CYS A 278 -11.47 -14.25 11.19
C CYS A 278 -10.33 -15.25 11.38
N ILE A 279 -10.21 -16.18 10.44
CA ILE A 279 -9.07 -17.09 10.34
C ILE A 279 -8.50 -17.05 8.93
N ASP A 280 -7.19 -16.93 8.83
CA ASP A 280 -6.45 -17.06 7.57
C ASP A 280 -6.58 -18.51 7.05
N LEU A 281 -6.96 -18.65 5.79
CA LEU A 281 -7.20 -19.95 5.16
C LEU A 281 -5.93 -20.81 5.10
N PHE A 282 -4.75 -20.21 5.02
CA PHE A 282 -3.47 -20.87 4.77
C PHE A 282 -2.61 -21.03 6.02
N THR A 283 -2.59 -20.03 6.90
CA THR A 283 -1.77 -20.06 8.13
C THR A 283 -2.53 -20.58 9.35
N ASP A 284 -3.86 -20.64 9.26
CA ASP A 284 -4.77 -20.92 10.38
C ASP A 284 -4.62 -19.92 11.55
N GLU A 285 -3.96 -18.77 11.32
CA GLU A 285 -3.85 -17.68 12.29
C GLU A 285 -5.18 -16.94 12.42
N THR A 286 -5.58 -16.67 13.66
CA THR A 286 -6.81 -15.94 13.98
C THR A 286 -6.55 -14.47 14.19
N PHE A 287 -7.43 -13.63 13.67
CA PHE A 287 -7.35 -12.17 13.81
C PHE A 287 -8.75 -11.54 13.88
N LYS A 288 -8.82 -10.28 14.32
CA LYS A 288 -10.09 -9.55 14.46
C LYS A 288 -10.25 -8.53 13.34
N MET A 289 -11.46 -8.40 12.82
CA MET A 289 -11.82 -7.42 11.79
C MET A 289 -13.11 -6.68 12.19
N PRO A 290 -13.31 -5.45 11.70
CA PRO A 290 -14.60 -4.78 11.80
C PRO A 290 -15.73 -5.64 11.22
N MET A 291 -16.91 -5.56 11.83
CA MET A 291 -18.10 -6.22 11.32
C MET A 291 -18.40 -5.69 9.90
N PRO A 292 -18.51 -6.56 8.88
CA PRO A 292 -18.95 -6.15 7.56
C PRO A 292 -20.38 -5.62 7.60
N GLU A 293 -20.74 -4.66 6.76
CA GLU A 293 -22.11 -4.08 6.70
C GLU A 293 -23.20 -5.07 6.20
N PHE A 294 -22.87 -6.35 5.99
CA PHE A 294 -23.77 -7.37 5.47
C PHE A 294 -24.67 -7.98 6.57
N GLY A 295 -25.91 -8.33 6.22
CA GLY A 295 -26.88 -8.90 7.15
C GLY A 295 -26.41 -10.16 7.89
N ILE A 296 -26.91 -10.34 9.13
CA ILE A 296 -26.41 -11.25 10.17
C ILE A 296 -26.38 -12.77 9.81
N ASN A 297 -26.89 -13.15 8.63
CA ASN A 297 -27.03 -14.54 8.24
C ASN A 297 -26.19 -14.97 7.03
N GLU A 298 -25.48 -14.05 6.35
CA GLU A 298 -24.85 -14.37 5.06
C GLU A 298 -23.37 -14.78 5.14
N TYR A 299 -22.68 -14.58 6.27
CA TYR A 299 -21.22 -14.74 6.35
C TYR A 299 -20.69 -16.16 6.53
N LYS A 300 -21.51 -17.14 6.97
CA LYS A 300 -21.04 -18.52 7.23
C LYS A 300 -20.41 -19.21 6.02
N ASN A 301 -20.78 -18.77 4.82
CA ASN A 301 -20.29 -19.32 3.55
C ASN A 301 -19.55 -18.26 2.74
N LEU A 302 -19.01 -17.20 3.35
CA LEU A 302 -18.20 -16.22 2.66
C LEU A 302 -16.71 -16.55 2.82
N LEU A 303 -15.99 -16.45 1.70
CA LEU A 303 -14.54 -16.34 1.69
C LEU A 303 -14.18 -14.95 1.23
N PHE A 304 -13.25 -14.34 1.95
CA PHE A 304 -12.75 -13.01 1.70
C PHE A 304 -11.31 -13.11 1.21
N TYR A 305 -10.94 -12.23 0.29
CA TYR A 305 -9.54 -12.08 -0.11
C TYR A 305 -9.23 -10.61 -0.46
N GLY A 306 -8.03 -10.16 -0.10
CA GLY A 306 -7.58 -8.79 -0.29
C GLY A 306 -6.40 -8.46 0.62
N HIS A 307 -6.04 -7.19 0.71
CA HIS A 307 -4.91 -6.73 1.51
C HIS A 307 -5.33 -6.27 2.90
N ILE A 308 -4.74 -6.86 3.93
CA ILE A 308 -5.01 -6.48 5.33
C ILE A 308 -3.72 -6.19 6.09
N ASN A 309 -3.78 -5.28 7.05
CA ASN A 309 -2.71 -5.02 8.00
C ASN A 309 -3.16 -5.44 9.41
N TYR A 310 -2.54 -6.49 9.95
CA TYR A 310 -2.84 -7.05 11.28
C TYR A 310 -2.54 -6.12 12.47
N SER A 311 -1.84 -5.00 12.22
CA SER A 311 -1.33 -4.11 13.27
C SER A 311 -2.23 -2.88 13.53
N GLY A 312 -3.36 -2.74 12.83
CA GLY A 312 -4.28 -1.60 13.03
C GLY A 312 -5.36 -1.44 11.97
N PHE A 313 -6.30 -0.54 12.25
CA PHE A 313 -7.60 -0.26 11.60
C PHE A 313 -7.62 0.12 10.10
N VAL A 314 -6.52 0.01 9.35
CA VAL A 314 -6.57 0.31 7.91
C VAL A 314 -7.05 -0.94 7.16
N MET A 315 -8.37 -1.08 7.06
CA MET A 315 -8.97 -1.84 5.98
C MET A 315 -8.72 -1.06 4.69
N LEU A 316 -8.04 -1.68 3.74
CA LEU A 316 -8.03 -1.15 2.38
C LEU A 316 -9.42 -1.33 1.78
N ASN A 317 -9.84 -0.31 1.03
CA ASN A 317 -11.22 -0.10 0.54
C ASN A 317 -11.83 -1.25 -0.29
N TYR A 318 -11.10 -2.31 -0.60
CA TYR A 318 -11.63 -3.41 -1.40
C TYR A 318 -11.16 -4.77 -0.89
N ILE A 319 -12.02 -5.42 -0.11
CA ILE A 319 -11.92 -6.85 0.20
C ILE A 319 -13.01 -7.54 -0.62
N SER A 320 -12.62 -8.37 -1.58
CA SER A 320 -13.56 -9.18 -2.34
C SER A 320 -14.20 -10.22 -1.43
N SER A 321 -15.49 -10.47 -1.61
CA SER A 321 -16.22 -11.51 -0.87
C SER A 321 -16.97 -12.42 -1.84
N ILE A 322 -16.86 -13.72 -1.63
CA ILE A 322 -17.47 -14.72 -2.50
C ILE A 322 -18.19 -15.79 -1.69
N LYS A 323 -19.34 -16.24 -2.19
CA LYS A 323 -20.09 -17.34 -1.58
C LYS A 323 -19.44 -18.67 -1.95
N VAL A 324 -18.83 -19.34 -0.98
CA VAL A 324 -18.21 -20.66 -1.14
C VAL A 324 -18.65 -21.65 -0.07
N SER A 325 -18.91 -22.88 -0.48
CA SER A 325 -19.15 -23.98 0.46
C SER A 325 -17.86 -24.38 1.18
N PRO A 326 -17.93 -25.03 2.36
CA PRO A 326 -16.74 -25.54 3.05
C PRO A 326 -15.88 -26.50 2.19
N ILE A 327 -16.52 -27.28 1.31
CA ILE A 327 -15.84 -28.20 0.38
C ILE A 327 -15.08 -27.40 -0.66
N LEU A 328 -15.71 -26.38 -1.27
CA LEU A 328 -15.07 -25.52 -2.26
C LEU A 328 -13.93 -24.71 -1.65
N ARG A 329 -14.10 -24.19 -0.44
CA ARG A 329 -13.03 -23.50 0.31
C ARG A 329 -11.82 -24.40 0.55
N LYS A 330 -12.04 -25.66 0.96
CA LYS A 330 -10.96 -26.64 1.12
C LYS A 330 -10.25 -26.88 -0.21
N ARG A 331 -11.02 -27.00 -1.30
CA ARG A 331 -10.48 -27.19 -2.65
C ARG A 331 -9.64 -26.00 -3.13
N ILE A 332 -10.08 -24.76 -2.85
CA ILE A 332 -9.27 -23.54 -3.12
C ILE A 332 -7.93 -23.63 -2.38
N LYS A 333 -7.94 -23.95 -1.07
CA LYS A 333 -6.71 -24.14 -0.27
C LYS A 333 -5.79 -25.18 -0.92
N GLU A 334 -6.34 -26.33 -1.31
CA GLU A 334 -5.58 -27.42 -1.93
C GLU A 334 -4.96 -27.03 -3.27
N GLU A 335 -5.70 -26.36 -4.18
CA GLU A 335 -5.17 -25.94 -5.48
C GLU A 335 -4.10 -24.85 -5.36
N VAL A 336 -4.27 -23.87 -4.46
CA VAL A 336 -3.26 -22.83 -4.22
C VAL A 336 -1.99 -23.44 -3.64
N LEU A 337 -2.10 -24.35 -2.65
CA LEU A 337 -0.94 -25.02 -2.08
C LEU A 337 -0.23 -25.93 -3.09
N LYS A 338 -0.95 -26.52 -4.06
CA LYS A 338 -0.32 -27.24 -5.17
C LYS A 338 0.58 -26.32 -5.98
N VAL A 339 0.11 -25.14 -6.39
CA VAL A 339 0.95 -24.18 -7.13
C VAL A 339 2.12 -23.69 -6.28
N ALA A 340 1.90 -23.35 -5.01
CA ALA A 340 2.97 -22.93 -4.11
C ALA A 340 4.07 -24.00 -4.00
N ASN A 341 3.69 -25.28 -3.89
CA ASN A 341 4.65 -26.39 -3.88
C ASN A 341 5.43 -26.53 -5.19
N LEU A 342 4.82 -26.23 -6.34
CA LEU A 342 5.53 -26.18 -7.62
C LEU A 342 6.52 -25.02 -7.66
N TYR A 343 6.12 -23.84 -7.16
CA TYR A 343 6.99 -22.67 -7.05
C TYR A 343 8.19 -22.92 -6.13
N PHE A 344 8.03 -23.64 -5.01
CA PHE A 344 9.15 -23.99 -4.13
C PHE A 344 10.19 -24.90 -4.80
N LYS A 345 9.86 -25.58 -5.90
CA LYS A 345 10.87 -26.29 -6.70
C LYS A 345 11.69 -25.35 -7.56
N GLN A 346 11.05 -24.29 -8.07
CA GLN A 346 11.72 -23.22 -8.80
C GLN A 346 12.64 -22.39 -7.89
N GLU A 347 12.16 -22.09 -6.68
CA GLU A 347 12.84 -21.29 -5.64
C GLU A 347 12.84 -22.03 -4.28
N PRO A 348 13.80 -22.95 -4.03
CA PRO A 348 13.82 -23.83 -2.84
C PRO A 348 13.91 -23.14 -1.48
N THR A 349 14.36 -21.88 -1.45
CA THR A 349 14.46 -21.09 -0.22
C THR A 349 13.22 -20.23 0.05
N ALA A 350 12.24 -20.24 -0.86
CA ALA A 350 11.04 -19.44 -0.72
C ALA A 350 10.10 -19.99 0.37
N THR A 351 9.40 -19.09 1.04
CA THR A 351 8.33 -19.41 1.99
C THR A 351 6.97 -19.19 1.34
N LEU A 352 5.90 -19.67 1.98
CA LEU A 352 4.54 -19.41 1.51
C LEU A 352 4.22 -17.90 1.48
N SER A 353 4.73 -17.12 2.44
CA SER A 353 4.62 -15.66 2.40
C SER A 353 5.34 -15.06 1.19
N HIS A 354 6.49 -15.59 0.80
CA HIS A 354 7.20 -15.14 -0.41
C HIS A 354 6.40 -15.48 -1.68
N PHE A 355 5.78 -16.65 -1.73
CA PHE A 355 4.88 -17.04 -2.82
C PHE A 355 3.71 -16.04 -2.97
N PHE A 356 3.02 -15.68 -1.88
CA PHE A 356 1.92 -14.72 -1.96
C PHE A 356 2.37 -13.33 -2.41
N VAL A 357 3.56 -12.88 -2.01
CA VAL A 357 4.12 -11.61 -2.51
C VAL A 357 4.36 -11.65 -4.02
N LYS A 358 4.73 -12.80 -4.59
CA LYS A 358 5.10 -12.91 -6.01
C LYS A 358 3.98 -13.38 -6.94
N HIS A 359 2.99 -14.10 -6.41
CA HIS A 359 2.02 -14.86 -7.19
C HIS A 359 0.59 -14.78 -6.62
N SER A 360 0.25 -13.74 -5.86
CA SER A 360 -1.12 -13.49 -5.38
C SER A 360 -2.15 -13.43 -6.51
N VAL A 361 -1.79 -12.92 -7.69
CA VAL A 361 -2.69 -12.92 -8.86
C VAL A 361 -3.10 -14.33 -9.27
N VAL A 362 -2.19 -15.30 -9.18
CA VAL A 362 -2.47 -16.72 -9.47
C VAL A 362 -3.54 -17.25 -8.52
N VAL A 363 -3.54 -16.81 -7.26
CA VAL A 363 -4.58 -17.15 -6.27
C VAL A 363 -5.94 -16.62 -6.71
N ARG A 364 -6.00 -15.37 -7.19
CA ARG A 364 -7.24 -14.77 -7.73
C ARG A 364 -7.77 -15.58 -8.91
N HIS A 365 -6.90 -15.99 -9.85
CA HIS A 365 -7.30 -16.85 -10.96
C HIS A 365 -7.80 -18.23 -10.53
N ILE A 366 -7.16 -18.88 -9.55
CA ILE A 366 -7.64 -20.17 -9.02
C ILE A 366 -9.04 -20.02 -8.44
N VAL A 367 -9.27 -18.96 -7.66
CA VAL A 367 -10.58 -18.65 -7.08
C VAL A 367 -11.61 -18.43 -8.19
N TYR A 368 -11.29 -17.61 -9.20
CA TYR A 368 -12.15 -17.36 -10.35
C TYR A 368 -12.49 -18.65 -11.10
N ILE A 369 -11.49 -19.44 -11.52
CA ILE A 369 -11.67 -20.68 -12.30
C ILE A 369 -12.57 -21.67 -11.56
N LEU A 370 -12.38 -21.83 -10.24
CA LEU A 370 -13.17 -22.73 -9.43
C LEU A 370 -14.63 -22.29 -9.28
N LEU A 371 -14.89 -20.99 -9.34
CA LEU A 371 -16.23 -20.42 -9.25
C LEU A 371 -16.97 -20.40 -10.59
N THR A 372 -16.27 -20.04 -11.67
CA THR A 372 -16.90 -19.73 -12.97
C THR A 372 -16.78 -20.85 -13.99
N LEU A 373 -15.61 -21.49 -14.08
CA LEU A 373 -15.31 -22.46 -15.14
C LEU A 373 -15.55 -23.92 -14.75
N ALA A 374 -15.88 -24.18 -13.47
CA ALA A 374 -16.16 -25.51 -12.92
C ALA A 374 -15.11 -26.60 -13.28
N LYS A 375 -13.84 -26.19 -13.53
CA LYS A 375 -12.76 -27.07 -13.94
C LYS A 375 -12.44 -28.08 -12.84
N VAL A 376 -12.26 -29.36 -13.18
CA VAL A 376 -11.99 -30.45 -12.20
C VAL A 376 -10.54 -30.40 -11.68
N ASN A 377 -9.56 -30.18 -12.56
CA ASN A 377 -8.17 -30.01 -12.19
C ASN A 377 -7.74 -28.59 -12.61
N VAL A 378 -7.54 -27.69 -11.64
CA VAL A 378 -7.15 -26.31 -11.94
C VAL A 378 -5.67 -26.27 -12.27
N VAL A 379 -4.86 -26.87 -11.39
CA VAL A 379 -3.43 -27.04 -11.61
C VAL A 379 -3.17 -28.31 -12.43
N SER A 380 -3.07 -28.13 -13.74
CA SER A 380 -2.72 -29.21 -14.69
C SER A 380 -1.21 -29.35 -14.92
N LEU A 381 -0.40 -28.47 -14.33
CA LEU A 381 1.06 -28.53 -14.40
C LEU A 381 1.52 -29.88 -13.87
N VAL A 382 1.97 -30.74 -14.78
CA VAL A 382 2.49 -32.05 -14.41
C VAL A 382 3.82 -31.83 -13.72
N ASP A 383 3.93 -32.40 -12.52
CA ASP A 383 5.23 -32.64 -11.90
C ASP A 383 5.97 -33.66 -12.75
N ASN A 384 6.63 -33.17 -13.81
CA ASN A 384 7.57 -33.96 -14.57
C ASN A 384 8.74 -34.26 -13.63
N ASN A 385 8.55 -35.31 -12.84
CA ASN A 385 9.46 -35.84 -11.83
C ASN A 385 10.83 -36.11 -12.46
N THR A 386 11.66 -35.06 -12.51
CA THR A 386 13.12 -35.00 -12.43
C THR A 386 13.50 -33.58 -12.85
N MET A 387 13.33 -32.59 -11.97
CA MET A 387 14.18 -31.39 -12.05
C MET A 387 15.60 -31.87 -11.75
N GLU A 388 16.32 -32.29 -12.78
CA GLU A 388 17.72 -32.69 -12.65
C GLU A 388 18.49 -31.51 -12.07
N THR A 389 19.14 -31.72 -10.93
CA THR A 389 20.04 -30.73 -10.34
C THR A 389 21.17 -30.45 -11.32
N ILE A 390 21.27 -29.20 -11.78
CA ILE A 390 22.31 -28.76 -12.69
C ILE A 390 23.53 -28.35 -11.87
N ASP A 391 24.63 -29.08 -12.04
CA ASP A 391 25.91 -28.76 -11.42
C ASP A 391 26.46 -27.44 -11.97
N LYS A 392 26.55 -26.44 -11.10
CA LYS A 392 26.95 -25.06 -11.41
C LYS A 392 28.49 -24.93 -11.43
N LYS A 393 29.12 -25.17 -12.58
CA LYS A 393 30.60 -25.21 -12.72
C LYS A 393 31.13 -24.24 -13.78
N ILE A 394 30.40 -24.05 -14.87
CA ILE A 394 30.83 -23.29 -16.05
C ILE A 394 30.30 -21.85 -15.93
N GLN A 395 31.16 -20.89 -16.26
CA GLN A 395 30.72 -19.50 -16.40
C GLN A 395 30.09 -19.29 -17.78
N PRO A 396 28.86 -18.74 -17.87
CA PRO A 396 28.20 -18.53 -19.15
C PRO A 396 28.95 -17.49 -20.00
N ASN A 397 28.80 -17.58 -21.33
CA ASN A 397 29.41 -16.60 -22.24
C ASN A 397 28.88 -15.19 -21.94
N LEU A 398 29.77 -14.30 -21.51
CA LEU A 398 29.43 -12.94 -21.08
C LEU A 398 28.82 -12.07 -22.20
N ASN A 399 29.20 -12.31 -23.46
CA ASN A 399 28.64 -11.54 -24.57
C ASN A 399 27.17 -11.89 -24.78
N VAL A 400 26.82 -13.18 -24.70
CA VAL A 400 25.41 -13.62 -24.77
C VAL A 400 24.62 -13.02 -23.61
N THR A 401 25.14 -13.09 -22.38
CA THR A 401 24.48 -12.52 -21.19
C THR A 401 24.18 -11.03 -21.34
N LYS A 402 25.14 -10.23 -21.83
CA LYS A 402 24.96 -8.79 -22.08
C LYS A 402 23.93 -8.51 -23.18
N LEU A 403 23.87 -9.36 -24.20
CA LEU A 403 22.93 -9.21 -25.31
C LEU A 403 21.50 -9.58 -24.91
N ILE A 404 21.33 -10.59 -24.05
CA ILE A 404 20.03 -10.91 -23.43
C ILE A 404 19.52 -9.67 -22.67
N GLU A 405 20.33 -9.12 -21.76
CA GLU A 405 19.96 -7.94 -20.96
C GLU A 405 19.62 -6.72 -21.83
N LYS A 406 20.46 -6.42 -22.82
CA LYS A 406 20.23 -5.29 -23.74
C LYS A 406 18.92 -5.45 -24.51
N THR A 407 18.62 -6.66 -24.99
CA THR A 407 17.44 -6.94 -25.81
C THR A 407 16.18 -6.96 -24.94
N ALA A 408 16.22 -7.63 -23.79
CA ALA A 408 15.15 -7.64 -22.79
C ALA A 408 14.79 -6.22 -22.31
N THR A 409 15.80 -5.37 -22.07
CA THR A 409 15.57 -3.95 -21.71
C THR A 409 14.84 -3.18 -22.81
N LYS A 410 15.19 -3.42 -24.09
CA LYS A 410 14.52 -2.78 -25.24
C LYS A 410 13.05 -3.20 -25.34
N LEU A 411 12.76 -4.46 -25.04
CA LEU A 411 11.42 -5.04 -25.01
C LEU A 411 10.62 -4.65 -23.76
N ALA A 412 11.24 -3.99 -22.78
CA ALA A 412 10.66 -3.74 -21.46
C ALA A 412 10.17 -5.04 -20.78
N VAL A 413 10.98 -6.09 -20.88
CA VAL A 413 10.82 -7.32 -20.09
C VAL A 413 11.08 -7.00 -18.62
N SER A 414 10.29 -7.60 -17.72
CA SER A 414 10.44 -7.36 -16.27
C SER A 414 11.79 -7.88 -15.74
N GLN A 415 12.27 -7.32 -14.64
CA GLN A 415 13.51 -7.81 -14.02
C GLN A 415 13.43 -9.30 -13.63
N ASN A 416 12.27 -9.78 -13.15
CA ASN A 416 12.12 -11.20 -12.79
C ASN A 416 12.23 -12.08 -14.05
N ASP A 417 11.57 -11.69 -15.13
CA ASP A 417 11.62 -12.43 -16.40
C ASP A 417 13.04 -12.42 -17.00
N LEU A 418 13.78 -11.31 -16.86
CA LEU A 418 15.19 -11.24 -17.25
C LEU A 418 16.06 -12.23 -16.45
N GLU A 419 15.83 -12.36 -15.14
CA GLU A 419 16.55 -13.35 -14.32
C GLU A 419 16.21 -14.79 -14.74
N LEU A 420 14.96 -15.07 -15.11
CA LEU A 420 14.58 -16.38 -15.67
C LEU A 420 15.25 -16.66 -17.02
N MET A 421 15.34 -15.66 -17.91
CA MET A 421 16.08 -15.77 -19.17
C MET A 421 17.58 -16.02 -18.93
N ARG A 422 18.17 -15.32 -17.96
CA ARG A 422 19.56 -15.55 -17.53
C ARG A 422 19.75 -16.96 -16.97
N LYS A 423 18.77 -17.46 -16.20
CA LYS A 423 18.76 -18.83 -15.67
C LYS A 423 18.73 -19.87 -16.78
N ILE A 424 17.89 -19.70 -17.82
CA ILE A 424 17.87 -20.59 -19.01
C ILE A 424 19.27 -20.64 -19.64
N TRP A 425 19.86 -19.47 -19.90
CA TRP A 425 21.19 -19.40 -20.51
C TRP A 425 22.28 -20.02 -19.63
N TYR A 426 22.22 -19.75 -18.33
CA TYR A 426 23.16 -20.27 -17.36
C TYR A 426 23.10 -21.79 -17.30
N ASP A 427 21.90 -22.35 -17.16
CA ASP A 427 21.67 -23.79 -17.08
C ASP A 427 22.07 -24.51 -18.36
N PHE A 428 21.77 -23.92 -19.52
CA PHE A 428 22.22 -24.44 -20.81
C PHE A 428 23.76 -24.51 -20.88
N SER A 429 24.45 -23.45 -20.42
CA SER A 429 25.91 -23.41 -20.44
C SER A 429 26.59 -24.46 -19.56
N GLN A 430 25.86 -25.07 -18.61
CA GLN A 430 26.39 -26.18 -17.80
C GLN A 430 26.38 -27.52 -18.55
N ARG A 431 25.52 -27.66 -19.56
CA ARG A 431 25.32 -28.92 -20.31
C ARG A 431 25.99 -28.90 -21.67
N TYR A 432 26.02 -27.73 -22.30
CA TYR A 432 26.52 -27.58 -23.67
C TYR A 432 28.03 -27.33 -23.72
N ASN A 433 28.75 -28.21 -24.44
CA ASN A 433 30.20 -28.13 -24.64
C ASN A 433 30.61 -27.64 -26.04
N GLY A 434 29.66 -27.19 -26.86
CA GLY A 434 29.97 -26.70 -28.21
C GLY A 434 30.41 -25.23 -28.24
N ASN A 435 30.87 -24.78 -29.40
CA ASN A 435 31.32 -23.40 -29.59
C ASN A 435 30.14 -22.42 -29.67
N ILE A 436 30.25 -21.32 -28.93
CA ILE A 436 29.30 -20.19 -28.97
C ILE A 436 29.79 -19.16 -29.98
N ASN A 437 29.48 -19.39 -31.24
CA ASN A 437 29.69 -18.43 -32.32
C ASN A 437 28.47 -17.51 -32.46
N GLU A 438 28.68 -16.28 -32.93
CA GLU A 438 27.62 -15.28 -33.13
C GLU A 438 26.70 -15.10 -31.90
N PRO A 439 27.20 -14.53 -30.78
CA PRO A 439 26.47 -14.41 -29.52
C PRO A 439 25.05 -13.81 -29.61
N ASN A 440 24.80 -12.98 -30.63
CA ASN A 440 23.48 -12.38 -30.89
C ASN A 440 22.40 -13.45 -31.15
N PHE A 441 22.70 -14.50 -31.92
CA PHE A 441 21.72 -15.53 -32.26
C PHE A 441 21.34 -16.39 -31.06
N TRP A 442 22.29 -16.67 -30.16
CA TRP A 442 22.03 -17.36 -28.90
C TRP A 442 21.17 -16.53 -27.96
N ALA A 443 21.43 -15.23 -27.85
CA ALA A 443 20.63 -14.34 -27.02
C ALA A 443 19.17 -14.26 -27.51
N VAL A 444 18.95 -14.11 -28.82
CA VAL A 444 17.60 -14.11 -29.41
C VAL A 444 16.90 -15.46 -29.22
N ALA A 445 17.63 -16.57 -29.38
CA ALA A 445 17.09 -17.91 -29.14
C ALA A 445 16.60 -18.10 -27.69
N VAL A 446 17.37 -17.65 -26.69
CA VAL A 446 16.98 -17.72 -25.27
C VAL A 446 15.71 -16.91 -24.99
N ILE A 447 15.62 -15.68 -25.50
CA ILE A 447 14.44 -14.83 -25.31
C ILE A 447 13.21 -15.46 -25.98
N TYR A 448 13.37 -15.99 -27.20
CA TYR A 448 12.29 -16.68 -27.91
C TYR A 448 11.80 -17.91 -27.14
N ILE A 449 12.73 -18.73 -26.64
CA ILE A 449 12.40 -19.89 -25.80
C ILE A 449 11.62 -19.46 -24.57
N PHE A 450 12.06 -18.42 -23.86
CA PHE A 450 11.37 -17.92 -22.67
C PHE A 450 9.91 -17.56 -22.96
N PHE A 451 9.65 -16.77 -24.01
CA PHE A 451 8.27 -16.43 -24.38
C PHE A 451 7.47 -17.67 -24.79
N LYS A 452 8.07 -18.56 -25.59
CA LYS A 452 7.43 -19.79 -26.07
C LYS A 452 7.04 -20.75 -24.94
N ILE A 453 7.92 -20.99 -23.97
CA ILE A 453 7.61 -21.91 -22.86
C ILE A 453 6.57 -21.30 -21.91
N ASN A 454 6.52 -19.98 -21.78
CA ASN A 454 5.52 -19.29 -20.96
C ASN A 454 4.21 -19.00 -21.71
N ASP A 455 4.11 -19.36 -23.00
CA ASP A 455 2.96 -19.06 -23.87
C ASP A 455 2.63 -17.56 -24.00
N ILE A 456 3.65 -16.72 -23.86
CA ILE A 456 3.52 -15.26 -23.92
C ILE A 456 3.64 -14.83 -25.38
N VAL A 457 2.70 -14.00 -25.83
CA VAL A 457 2.72 -13.40 -27.17
C VAL A 457 3.20 -11.95 -27.07
N ASP A 458 4.38 -11.68 -27.62
CA ASP A 458 4.95 -10.32 -27.69
C ASP A 458 5.16 -9.92 -29.16
N ILE A 459 4.31 -9.02 -29.65
CA ILE A 459 4.32 -8.53 -31.04
C ILE A 459 5.61 -7.75 -31.36
N GLU A 460 6.16 -6.99 -30.41
CA GLU A 460 7.41 -6.26 -30.63
C GLU A 460 8.58 -7.23 -30.80
N PHE A 461 8.61 -8.27 -29.97
CA PHE A 461 9.61 -9.33 -30.10
C PHE A 461 9.42 -10.15 -31.37
N GLU A 462 8.20 -10.54 -31.75
CA GLU A 462 7.96 -11.23 -33.02
C GLU A 462 8.45 -10.41 -34.20
N ASN A 463 8.22 -9.10 -34.21
CA ASN A 463 8.74 -8.20 -35.24
C ASN A 463 10.27 -8.17 -35.27
N ILE A 464 10.92 -8.12 -34.11
CA ILE A 464 12.38 -8.21 -34.01
C ILE A 464 12.84 -9.59 -34.53
N PHE A 465 12.29 -10.68 -34.04
CA PHE A 465 12.62 -12.05 -34.42
C PHE A 465 12.45 -12.27 -35.93
N ASN A 466 11.38 -11.74 -36.52
CA ASN A 466 11.09 -11.83 -37.94
C ASN A 466 12.10 -11.08 -38.83
N GLN A 467 12.78 -10.05 -38.31
CA GLN A 467 13.87 -9.36 -39.02
C GLN A 467 15.18 -10.17 -39.05
N TYR A 468 15.36 -11.09 -38.09
CA TYR A 468 16.55 -11.91 -37.95
C TYR A 468 16.34 -13.36 -38.37
N LYS A 469 15.40 -13.68 -39.29
CA LYS A 469 15.08 -15.05 -39.78
C LYS A 469 16.26 -15.78 -40.44
N TYR A 470 17.30 -16.04 -39.68
CA TYR A 470 18.46 -16.85 -40.01
C TYR A 470 18.19 -18.26 -39.50
N ALA A 471 18.40 -19.27 -40.35
CA ALA A 471 18.25 -20.68 -39.99
C ALA A 471 18.97 -21.03 -38.67
N GLN A 472 20.12 -20.39 -38.44
CA GLN A 472 20.94 -20.56 -37.23
C GLN A 472 20.21 -20.25 -35.91
N ILE A 473 19.22 -19.34 -35.89
CA ILE A 473 18.47 -19.07 -34.64
C ILE A 473 17.57 -20.27 -34.30
N TYR A 474 16.93 -20.88 -35.31
CA TYR A 474 16.12 -22.07 -35.10
C TYR A 474 16.98 -23.27 -34.68
N ASP A 475 18.16 -23.44 -35.29
CA ASP A 475 19.11 -24.46 -34.87
C ASP A 475 19.51 -24.28 -33.39
N ASN A 476 19.82 -23.04 -32.98
CA ASN A 476 20.14 -22.73 -31.58
C ASN A 476 18.94 -22.98 -30.65
N ILE A 477 17.72 -22.65 -31.07
CA ILE A 477 16.50 -22.92 -30.30
C ILE A 477 16.35 -24.42 -30.05
N ASP A 478 16.47 -25.23 -31.10
CA ASP A 478 16.32 -26.68 -31.03
C ASP A 478 17.40 -27.30 -30.14
N VAL A 479 18.64 -26.81 -30.23
CA VAL A 479 19.75 -27.24 -29.36
C VAL A 479 19.45 -26.93 -27.90
N ILE A 480 19.06 -25.70 -27.55
CA ILE A 480 18.77 -25.33 -26.15
C ILE A 480 17.58 -26.14 -25.61
N MET A 481 16.48 -26.21 -26.37
CA MET A 481 15.28 -26.98 -26.00
C MET A 481 15.61 -28.44 -25.73
N LYS A 482 16.47 -29.05 -26.54
CA LYS A 482 16.90 -30.45 -26.39
C LYS A 482 17.82 -30.65 -25.19
N GLU A 483 18.87 -29.86 -25.04
CA GLU A 483 19.87 -30.02 -23.96
C GLU A 483 19.26 -29.82 -22.56
N LEU A 484 18.31 -28.89 -22.45
CA LEU A 484 17.58 -28.63 -21.22
C LEU A 484 16.31 -29.45 -21.07
N ASN A 485 15.90 -30.20 -22.11
CA ASN A 485 14.63 -30.91 -22.19
C ASN A 485 13.43 -30.01 -21.83
N LEU A 486 13.38 -28.82 -22.43
CA LEU A 486 12.36 -27.81 -22.14
C LEU A 486 11.01 -28.21 -22.71
N GLN A 487 9.96 -27.96 -21.93
CA GLN A 487 8.57 -28.16 -22.33
C GLN A 487 7.76 -26.88 -22.10
N LYS A 488 6.55 -26.84 -22.66
CA LYS A 488 5.61 -25.75 -22.39
C LYS A 488 5.30 -25.73 -20.89
N PHE A 489 5.36 -24.54 -20.30
CA PHE A 489 5.24 -24.27 -18.87
C PHE A 489 6.26 -25.03 -17.99
N ASP A 490 7.51 -25.10 -18.43
CA ASP A 490 8.60 -25.64 -17.63
C ASP A 490 8.78 -24.85 -16.32
N LEU A 491 8.52 -25.51 -15.20
CA LEU A 491 8.53 -24.94 -13.86
C LEU A 491 9.86 -24.25 -13.47
N ARG A 492 10.98 -24.65 -14.08
CA ARG A 492 12.29 -24.05 -13.76
C ARG A 492 12.38 -22.58 -14.17
N TYR A 493 11.61 -22.20 -15.19
CA TYR A 493 11.70 -20.92 -15.91
C TYR A 493 10.34 -20.25 -16.12
N LEU A 494 9.36 -20.60 -15.29
CA LEU A 494 8.00 -20.10 -15.39
C LEU A 494 7.90 -18.68 -14.80
N SER A 495 7.33 -17.76 -15.57
CA SER A 495 7.03 -16.39 -15.16
C SER A 495 5.69 -16.32 -14.42
N GLU A 496 5.41 -15.18 -13.79
CA GLU A 496 4.10 -14.89 -13.18
C GLU A 496 2.96 -15.09 -14.18
N GLU A 497 3.08 -14.51 -15.38
CA GLU A 497 2.12 -14.67 -16.47
C GLU A 497 2.03 -16.14 -16.93
N GLY A 498 3.16 -16.84 -17.01
CA GLY A 498 3.20 -18.27 -17.33
C GLY A 498 2.45 -19.13 -16.31
N TYR A 499 2.56 -18.82 -15.01
CA TYR A 499 1.76 -19.47 -13.97
C TYR A 499 0.27 -19.24 -14.21
N VAL A 500 -0.16 -17.99 -14.46
CA VAL A 500 -1.56 -17.67 -14.75
C VAL A 500 -2.06 -18.44 -15.96
N LEU A 501 -1.39 -18.33 -17.11
CA LEU A 501 -1.79 -18.98 -18.37
C LEU A 501 -1.85 -20.51 -18.23
N SER A 502 -0.95 -21.12 -17.45
CA SER A 502 -0.95 -22.56 -17.23
C SER A 502 -2.22 -23.09 -16.55
N LEU A 503 -2.90 -22.27 -15.74
CA LEU A 503 -4.15 -22.66 -15.07
C LEU A 503 -5.31 -22.86 -16.06
N TYR A 504 -5.22 -22.23 -17.24
CA TYR A 504 -6.25 -22.25 -18.27
C TYR A 504 -6.02 -23.31 -19.36
N LEU A 505 -4.93 -24.08 -19.26
CA LEU A 505 -4.73 -25.23 -20.12
C LEU A 505 -5.81 -26.30 -19.89
N LEU A 506 -6.48 -26.68 -20.97
CA LEU A 506 -7.49 -27.75 -21.01
C LEU A 506 -6.82 -29.13 -21.08
#